data_AF-A0A1I7TYV3-F1
#
_entry.id   AF-A0A1I7TYV3-F1
#
_cell.length_a   1.000
_cell.length_b   1.000
_cell.length_c   1.000
_cell.angle_alpha   90.00
_cell.angle_beta   90.00
_cell.angle_gamma   90.00
#
_symmetry.space_group_name_H-M   'P 1'
#
loop_
_entity.id
_entity.type
_entity.pdbx_description
1 polymer ?
#
loop_
_entity_poly.entity_id
_entity_poly.type
_entity_poly.pdbx_seq_one_letter_code
_entity_poly.pdbx_strand_id
1 'polypeptide(L)'
;MPPVNSKHEWPYPEVKRFPSGFERFSYRTYNWFENRLWPIRPLPFLTATAAATAFQVRDLGLEGIQEDVQKLLKPLAISIGSVYTSVFLLRHFLKYFYFSYKGYLFENPKKPLIRTILWGILRKVLLAVAPPQLSSCDRLLPNLPLPPLQDTVDRYVDSMKNFMSERYAWLLHKFTDNYVTSLWETYIYMAGRYPLLINSSVAQCTMYGPSDLIQSYQVARLIYIETIANLALDRQKYMAVGDGLMSTRHYKNIYNGSRIPGSQYDHFKWNKPSKHVIVVHDCTWYKIDICDSNGTLYTVNQLAKIIAEMMGRDDKSTGYLRKIASLTTDRRTEWCANRQKFFLENKHNRRLLDLIETAQFVMSVDGDLNWGVESTEQLSKYMKDMLAGSGVNRWVDKTMNYAVDASGRAGATGEHSPCDGAELDHLCENVLNVDKQVLVSPSKEQQMEIIKMSVEEKRNSNWRRNWTSKNSMEWKQK
;
A
#
# COMPACT_ATOMS: atom_id res chain seq x y z
N MET A 1 30.97 3.24 2.36
CA MET A 1 29.84 2.83 1.50
C MET A 1 30.42 2.13 0.27
N PRO A 2 29.87 1.00 -0.19
CA PRO A 2 30.15 0.59 -1.56
C PRO A 2 29.68 1.72 -2.50
N PRO A 3 30.38 1.95 -3.63
CA PRO A 3 29.99 2.99 -4.57
C PRO A 3 28.57 2.74 -5.08
N VAL A 4 27.80 3.82 -5.29
CA VAL A 4 26.53 3.81 -6.02
C VAL A 4 26.79 3.11 -7.36
N ASN A 5 26.42 1.83 -7.45
CA ASN A 5 26.63 1.04 -8.64
C ASN A 5 25.52 1.42 -9.62
N SER A 6 25.87 1.76 -10.86
CA SER A 6 24.94 2.18 -11.94
C SER A 6 23.91 1.12 -12.36
N LYS A 7 23.77 0.02 -11.62
CA LYS A 7 22.82 -1.07 -11.83
C LYS A 7 21.58 -1.00 -10.93
N HIS A 8 21.58 -0.16 -9.90
CA HIS A 8 20.43 -0.04 -9.00
C HIS A 8 19.47 1.02 -9.53
N GLU A 9 18.38 0.55 -10.12
CA GLU A 9 17.34 1.40 -10.68
C GLU A 9 16.21 1.60 -9.68
N TRP A 10 15.53 2.74 -9.82
CA TRP A 10 14.33 3.03 -9.06
C TRP A 10 13.22 2.03 -9.44
N PRO A 11 12.52 1.37 -8.47
CA PRO A 11 11.72 0.17 -8.73
C PRO A 11 10.37 0.39 -9.45
N TYR A 12 9.91 1.63 -9.60
CA TYR A 12 8.63 1.96 -10.25
C TYR A 12 8.66 3.32 -10.98
N PRO A 13 7.84 3.57 -12.01
CA PRO A 13 7.93 4.80 -12.80
C PRO A 13 7.90 6.09 -11.96
N GLU A 14 8.82 7.03 -12.25
CA GLU A 14 8.92 8.30 -11.54
C GLU A 14 7.62 9.11 -11.66
N VAL A 15 7.21 9.74 -10.55
CA VAL A 15 6.00 10.55 -10.50
C VAL A 15 6.36 11.97 -10.09
N LYS A 16 6.17 12.93 -11.00
CA LYS A 16 6.45 14.35 -10.71
C LYS A 16 5.22 15.13 -10.26
N ARG A 17 4.03 14.61 -10.53
CA ARG A 17 2.76 15.25 -10.17
C ARG A 17 1.78 14.25 -9.57
N PHE A 18 1.07 14.72 -8.55
CA PHE A 18 -0.07 14.04 -7.97
C PHE A 18 -1.20 13.95 -9.01
N PRO A 19 -1.77 12.75 -9.24
CA PRO A 19 -2.72 12.57 -10.33
C PRO A 19 -4.04 13.30 -10.05
N SER A 20 -4.51 14.03 -11.06
CA SER A 20 -5.83 14.67 -11.10
C SER A 20 -6.96 13.64 -11.12
N GLY A 21 -8.19 14.05 -10.80
CA GLY A 21 -9.35 13.15 -10.83
C GLY A 21 -9.54 12.45 -12.18
N PHE A 22 -9.29 13.17 -13.28
CA PHE A 22 -9.39 12.63 -14.64
C PHE A 22 -8.28 11.63 -14.96
N GLU A 23 -7.01 11.94 -14.65
CA GLU A 23 -5.89 11.00 -14.84
C GLU A 23 -6.15 9.70 -14.08
N ARG A 24 -6.64 9.82 -12.83
CA ARG A 24 -7.03 8.67 -12.01
C ARG A 24 -8.13 7.83 -12.64
N PHE A 25 -9.15 8.47 -13.16
CA PHE A 25 -10.21 7.79 -13.89
C PHE A 25 -9.66 7.07 -15.13
N SER A 26 -8.79 7.73 -15.88
CA SER A 26 -8.17 7.20 -17.11
C SER A 26 -7.34 5.94 -16.84
N TYR A 27 -6.34 5.99 -15.95
CA TYR A 27 -5.52 4.80 -15.71
C TYR A 27 -6.28 3.70 -14.99
N ARG A 28 -7.27 4.00 -14.14
CA ARG A 28 -8.11 2.95 -13.52
C ARG A 28 -8.98 2.25 -14.55
N THR A 29 -9.50 2.98 -15.53
CA THR A 29 -10.25 2.40 -16.65
C THR A 29 -9.34 1.52 -17.50
N TYR A 30 -8.14 2.03 -17.83
CA TYR A 30 -7.14 1.25 -18.57
C TYR A 30 -6.74 -0.04 -17.81
N ASN A 31 -6.43 0.05 -16.52
CA ASN A 31 -6.09 -1.09 -15.66
C ASN A 31 -7.27 -2.09 -15.55
N TRP A 32 -8.52 -1.61 -15.54
CA TRP A 32 -9.70 -2.45 -15.51
C TRP A 32 -9.81 -3.34 -16.77
N PHE A 33 -9.49 -2.79 -17.93
CA PHE A 33 -9.42 -3.53 -19.20
C PHE A 33 -8.20 -4.44 -19.22
N GLU A 34 -7.02 -3.93 -18.86
CA GLU A 34 -5.79 -4.73 -18.85
C GLU A 34 -5.91 -5.97 -17.96
N ASN A 35 -6.43 -5.84 -16.74
CA ASN A 35 -6.64 -6.96 -15.81
C ASN A 35 -7.76 -7.94 -16.24
N ARG A 36 -8.49 -7.65 -17.33
CA ARG A 36 -9.48 -8.54 -17.93
C ARG A 36 -9.01 -9.15 -19.25
N LEU A 37 -8.05 -8.51 -19.90
CA LEU A 37 -7.58 -8.91 -21.22
C LEU A 37 -6.22 -9.61 -21.17
N TRP A 38 -5.41 -9.37 -20.12
CA TRP A 38 -4.09 -9.99 -19.99
C TRP A 38 -4.15 -11.51 -20.25
N PRO A 39 -3.26 -12.05 -21.12
CA PRO A 39 -2.03 -11.42 -21.64
C PRO A 39 -2.20 -10.49 -22.84
N ILE A 40 -3.40 -10.35 -23.39
CA ILE A 40 -3.67 -9.42 -24.50
C ILE A 40 -3.81 -8.00 -23.94
N ARG A 41 -3.03 -7.05 -24.44
CA ARG A 41 -3.12 -5.64 -24.02
C ARG A 41 -4.38 -4.98 -24.62
N PRO A 42 -4.90 -3.90 -24.01
CA PRO A 42 -6.08 -3.19 -24.52
C PRO A 42 -5.96 -2.72 -25.97
N LEU A 43 -4.79 -2.19 -26.37
CA LEU A 43 -4.62 -1.67 -27.74
C LEU A 43 -4.70 -2.77 -28.82
N PRO A 44 -3.94 -3.89 -28.77
CA PRO A 44 -4.14 -5.02 -29.67
C PRO A 44 -5.58 -5.56 -29.69
N PHE A 45 -6.26 -5.62 -28.54
CA PHE A 45 -7.66 -6.02 -28.46
C PHE A 45 -8.58 -5.08 -29.26
N LEU A 46 -8.39 -3.77 -29.10
CA LEU A 46 -9.15 -2.76 -29.84
C LEU A 46 -8.84 -2.82 -31.35
N THR A 47 -7.58 -2.98 -31.74
CA THR A 47 -7.17 -3.12 -33.14
C THR A 47 -7.80 -4.35 -33.78
N ALA A 48 -7.78 -5.50 -33.10
CA ALA A 48 -8.42 -6.72 -33.60
C ALA A 48 -9.94 -6.55 -33.73
N THR A 49 -10.57 -5.89 -32.75
CA THR A 49 -12.01 -5.59 -32.78
C THR A 49 -12.37 -4.66 -33.94
N ALA A 50 -11.58 -3.60 -34.16
CA ALA A 50 -11.78 -2.66 -35.25
C ALA A 50 -11.59 -3.34 -36.62
N ALA A 51 -10.56 -4.16 -36.78
CA ALA A 51 -10.32 -4.92 -38.01
C ALA A 51 -11.45 -5.92 -38.30
N ALA A 52 -11.91 -6.66 -37.29
CA ALA A 52 -13.04 -7.58 -37.42
C ALA A 52 -14.36 -6.85 -37.76
N THR A 53 -14.56 -5.65 -37.20
CA THR A 53 -15.73 -4.81 -37.49
C THR A 53 -15.67 -4.30 -38.93
N ALA A 54 -14.51 -3.75 -39.34
CA ALA A 54 -14.27 -3.26 -40.70
C ALA A 54 -14.49 -4.36 -41.74
N PHE A 55 -14.05 -5.59 -41.46
CA PHE A 55 -14.27 -6.73 -42.33
C PHE A 55 -15.76 -7.07 -42.50
N GLN A 56 -16.55 -6.97 -41.43
CA GLN A 56 -18.00 -7.25 -41.47
C GLN A 56 -18.81 -6.17 -42.20
N VAL A 57 -18.33 -4.92 -42.21
CA VAL A 57 -19.04 -3.79 -42.84
C VAL A 57 -18.49 -3.42 -44.22
N ARG A 58 -17.55 -4.20 -44.77
CA ARG A 58 -16.84 -3.89 -46.02
C ARG A 58 -17.78 -3.70 -47.22
N ASP A 59 -18.96 -4.31 -47.20
CA ASP A 59 -19.94 -4.33 -48.28
C ASP A 59 -21.16 -3.41 -48.00
N LEU A 60 -21.15 -2.61 -46.92
CA LEU A 60 -22.24 -1.69 -46.57
C LEU A 60 -22.01 -0.29 -47.18
N GLY A 61 -23.00 0.20 -47.94
CA GLY A 61 -23.06 1.60 -48.37
C GLY A 61 -23.43 2.54 -47.22
N LEU A 62 -22.73 3.68 -47.11
CA LEU A 62 -22.99 4.73 -46.12
C LEU A 62 -23.94 5.76 -46.73
N GLU A 63 -25.14 5.89 -46.17
CA GLU A 63 -26.25 6.68 -46.72
C GLU A 63 -26.69 7.83 -45.78
N GLY A 64 -26.13 7.90 -44.56
CA GLY A 64 -26.35 9.02 -43.64
C GLY A 64 -26.01 8.72 -42.18
N ILE A 65 -25.48 9.70 -41.44
CA ILE A 65 -24.85 9.54 -40.11
C ILE A 65 -25.69 8.70 -39.13
N GLN A 66 -27.01 8.91 -39.06
CA GLN A 66 -27.86 8.26 -38.06
C GLN A 66 -28.19 6.79 -38.41
N GLU A 67 -28.37 6.48 -39.69
CA GLU A 67 -28.51 5.09 -40.17
C GLU A 67 -27.16 4.37 -40.13
N ASP A 68 -26.06 5.07 -40.44
CA ASP A 68 -24.70 4.54 -40.43
C ASP A 68 -24.28 4.09 -39.02
N VAL A 69 -24.65 4.83 -37.98
CA VAL A 69 -24.41 4.42 -36.59
C VAL A 69 -25.14 3.10 -36.27
N GLN A 70 -26.40 2.96 -36.66
CA GLN A 70 -27.15 1.71 -36.42
C GLN A 70 -26.59 0.53 -37.25
N LYS A 71 -26.17 0.79 -38.50
CA LYS A 71 -25.50 -0.19 -39.37
C LYS A 71 -24.16 -0.66 -38.77
N LEU A 72 -23.46 0.18 -38.00
CA LEU A 72 -22.16 -0.16 -37.37
C LEU A 72 -22.28 -0.84 -36.00
N LEU A 73 -23.34 -0.58 -35.23
CA LEU A 73 -23.47 -1.07 -33.85
C LEU A 73 -23.55 -2.59 -33.74
N LYS A 74 -24.32 -3.26 -34.60
CA LYS A 74 -24.45 -4.73 -34.58
C LYS A 74 -23.14 -5.44 -34.94
N PRO A 75 -22.46 -5.11 -36.07
CA PRO A 75 -21.15 -5.68 -36.41
C PRO A 75 -20.08 -5.42 -35.35
N LEU A 76 -20.08 -4.23 -34.75
CA LEU A 76 -19.17 -3.90 -33.65
C LEU A 76 -19.41 -4.80 -32.43
N ALA A 77 -20.67 -5.00 -32.03
CA ALA A 77 -21.01 -5.88 -30.91
C ALA A 77 -20.60 -7.34 -31.17
N ILE A 78 -20.85 -7.85 -32.38
CA ILE A 78 -20.43 -9.20 -32.80
C ILE A 78 -18.90 -9.31 -32.75
N SER A 79 -18.18 -8.31 -33.26
CA SER A 79 -16.71 -8.27 -33.26
C SER A 79 -16.12 -8.23 -31.84
N ILE A 80 -16.69 -7.41 -30.95
CA ILE A 80 -16.29 -7.38 -29.54
C ILE A 80 -16.49 -8.76 -28.91
N GLY A 81 -17.66 -9.38 -29.15
CA GLY A 81 -17.98 -10.70 -28.61
C GLY A 81 -17.04 -11.80 -29.11
N SER A 82 -16.74 -11.84 -30.41
CA SER A 82 -15.88 -12.86 -31.01
C SER A 82 -14.42 -12.71 -30.56
N VAL A 83 -13.86 -11.50 -30.61
CA VAL A 83 -12.49 -11.22 -30.16
C VAL A 83 -12.37 -11.50 -28.65
N TYR A 84 -13.35 -11.09 -27.84
CA TYR A 84 -13.35 -11.38 -26.41
C TYR A 84 -13.46 -12.87 -26.11
N THR A 85 -14.21 -13.65 -26.90
CA THR A 85 -14.31 -15.11 -26.74
C THR A 85 -12.94 -15.77 -26.88
N SER A 86 -12.13 -15.35 -27.86
CA SER A 86 -10.76 -15.85 -28.02
C SER A 86 -9.87 -15.51 -26.81
N VAL A 87 -9.97 -14.28 -26.28
CA VAL A 87 -9.27 -13.87 -25.06
C VAL A 87 -9.73 -14.69 -23.86
N PHE A 88 -11.04 -14.92 -23.73
CA PHE A 88 -11.63 -15.70 -22.66
C PHE A 88 -11.10 -17.14 -22.65
N LEU A 89 -11.08 -17.80 -23.81
CA LEU A 89 -10.55 -19.16 -23.95
C LEU A 89 -9.05 -19.23 -23.61
N LEU A 90 -8.25 -18.29 -24.10
CA LEU A 90 -6.82 -18.19 -23.74
C LEU A 90 -6.64 -18.03 -22.23
N ARG A 91 -7.43 -17.17 -21.59
CA ARG A 91 -7.36 -16.94 -20.14
C ARG A 91 -7.76 -18.18 -19.34
N HIS A 92 -8.75 -18.93 -19.80
CA HIS A 92 -9.10 -20.22 -19.19
C HIS A 92 -7.98 -21.24 -19.34
N PHE A 93 -7.36 -21.31 -20.51
CA PHE A 93 -6.19 -22.15 -20.72
C PHE A 93 -5.06 -21.78 -19.75
N LEU A 94 -4.72 -20.48 -19.63
CA LEU A 94 -3.70 -20.04 -18.69
C LEU A 94 -4.05 -20.37 -17.24
N LYS A 95 -5.31 -20.15 -16.82
CA LYS A 95 -5.75 -20.48 -15.46
C LYS A 95 -5.55 -21.96 -15.14
N TYR A 96 -6.04 -22.86 -15.98
CA TYR A 96 -6.08 -24.30 -15.67
C TYR A 96 -4.78 -25.05 -16.01
N PHE A 97 -3.99 -24.58 -16.98
CA PHE A 97 -2.79 -25.28 -17.41
C PHE A 97 -1.49 -24.58 -16.98
N TYR A 98 -1.45 -23.26 -16.91
CA TYR A 98 -0.24 -22.51 -16.56
C TYR A 98 -0.19 -22.15 -15.06
N PHE A 99 -1.19 -21.40 -14.56
CA PHE A 99 -1.22 -20.94 -13.15
C PHE A 99 -1.56 -22.06 -12.16
N SER A 100 -2.24 -23.11 -12.62
CA SER A 100 -2.53 -24.29 -11.78
C SER A 100 -1.38 -25.30 -11.73
N TYR A 101 -0.31 -25.12 -12.53
CA TYR A 101 0.84 -26.01 -12.52
C TYR A 101 1.67 -25.81 -11.26
N LYS A 102 1.91 -26.89 -10.50
CA LYS A 102 2.66 -26.86 -9.23
C LYS A 102 3.89 -27.77 -9.19
N GLY A 103 4.19 -28.48 -10.29
CA GLY A 103 5.31 -29.44 -10.32
C GLY A 103 6.64 -28.79 -9.96
N TYR A 104 6.84 -27.54 -10.39
CA TYR A 104 8.03 -26.75 -10.10
C TYR A 104 8.34 -26.57 -8.59
N LEU A 105 7.33 -26.69 -7.71
CA LEU A 105 7.50 -26.53 -6.25
C LEU A 105 8.13 -27.77 -5.59
N PHE A 106 7.95 -28.94 -6.18
CA PHE A 106 8.32 -30.22 -5.58
C PHE A 106 9.46 -30.93 -6.34
N GLU A 107 9.74 -30.50 -7.56
CA GLU A 107 10.79 -31.07 -8.40
C GLU A 107 12.19 -30.61 -7.98
N ASN A 108 13.19 -31.46 -8.22
CA ASN A 108 14.59 -31.09 -8.06
C ASN A 108 14.97 -30.03 -9.13
N PRO A 109 15.37 -28.81 -8.75
CA PRO A 109 15.68 -27.74 -9.71
C PRO A 109 16.82 -28.09 -10.68
N LYS A 110 17.72 -29.01 -10.30
CA LYS A 110 18.84 -29.45 -11.15
C LYS A 110 18.44 -30.51 -12.18
N LYS A 111 17.28 -31.15 -12.03
CA LYS A 111 16.76 -32.20 -12.91
C LYS A 111 15.24 -32.06 -13.09
N PRO A 112 14.75 -30.94 -13.65
CA PRO A 112 13.32 -30.71 -13.82
C PRO A 112 12.74 -31.64 -14.89
N LEU A 113 11.47 -31.98 -14.75
CA LEU A 113 10.73 -32.69 -15.80
C LEU A 113 10.56 -31.80 -17.03
N ILE A 114 10.39 -32.41 -18.21
CA ILE A 114 10.13 -31.70 -19.47
C ILE A 114 8.95 -30.74 -19.34
N ARG A 115 7.90 -31.13 -18.59
CA ARG A 115 6.74 -30.26 -18.30
C ARG A 115 7.13 -28.97 -17.59
N THR A 116 7.99 -29.03 -16.58
CA THR A 116 8.50 -27.84 -15.87
C THR A 116 9.38 -26.98 -16.76
N ILE A 117 10.19 -27.60 -17.63
CA ILE A 117 11.01 -26.87 -18.62
C ILE A 117 10.09 -26.08 -19.56
N LEU A 118 9.08 -26.72 -20.14
CA LEU A 118 8.10 -26.08 -21.04
C LEU A 118 7.33 -24.97 -20.32
N TRP A 119 6.90 -25.20 -19.09
CA TRP A 119 6.25 -24.17 -18.26
C TRP A 119 7.18 -22.96 -18.02
N GLY A 120 8.47 -23.20 -17.74
CA GLY A 120 9.47 -22.16 -17.56
C GLY A 120 9.77 -21.36 -18.84
N ILE A 121 9.77 -22.02 -20.01
CA ILE A 121 9.88 -21.34 -21.30
C ILE A 121 8.66 -20.46 -21.54
N LEU A 122 7.45 -21.00 -21.32
CA LEU A 122 6.21 -20.24 -21.45
C LEU A 122 6.19 -19.03 -20.50
N ARG A 123 6.66 -19.18 -19.26
CA ARG A 123 6.84 -18.06 -18.32
C ARG A 123 7.71 -16.96 -18.92
N LYS A 124 8.89 -17.31 -19.46
CA LYS A 124 9.80 -16.31 -20.07
C LYS A 124 9.15 -15.59 -21.24
N VAL A 125 8.44 -16.32 -22.11
CA VAL A 125 7.72 -15.74 -23.24
C VAL A 125 6.61 -14.79 -22.77
N LEU A 126 5.79 -15.21 -21.80
CA LEU A 126 4.71 -14.39 -21.26
C LEU A 126 5.25 -13.09 -20.63
N LEU A 127 6.32 -13.19 -19.83
CA LEU A 127 6.94 -12.02 -19.20
C LEU A 127 7.60 -11.08 -20.23
N ALA A 128 8.13 -11.61 -21.34
CA ALA A 128 8.73 -10.78 -22.39
C ALA A 128 7.68 -10.08 -23.26
N VAL A 129 6.62 -10.81 -23.67
CA VAL A 129 5.59 -10.30 -24.58
C VAL A 129 4.57 -9.42 -23.85
N ALA A 130 4.19 -9.83 -22.64
CA ALA A 130 3.15 -9.18 -21.85
C ALA A 130 3.53 -9.11 -20.36
N PRO A 131 4.55 -8.32 -19.98
CA PRO A 131 4.89 -8.12 -18.58
C PRO A 131 3.66 -7.72 -17.75
N PRO A 132 3.28 -8.48 -16.71
CA PRO A 132 2.07 -8.19 -15.95
C PRO A 132 2.20 -6.88 -15.18
N GLN A 133 1.09 -6.16 -15.05
CA GLN A 133 0.95 -5.14 -14.02
C GLN A 133 0.56 -5.79 -12.70
N LEU A 134 0.57 -4.99 -11.62
CA LEU A 134 0.31 -5.43 -10.25
C LEU A 134 -0.80 -6.49 -10.17
N SER A 135 -2.00 -6.20 -10.68
CA SER A 135 -3.16 -7.10 -10.56
C SER A 135 -3.56 -7.82 -11.86
N SER A 136 -2.66 -7.88 -12.85
CA SER A 136 -2.98 -8.49 -14.16
C SER A 136 -3.32 -9.97 -14.06
N CYS A 137 -2.62 -10.69 -13.18
CA CYS A 137 -2.74 -12.14 -13.07
C CYS A 137 -3.70 -12.60 -11.97
N ASP A 138 -4.17 -11.73 -11.07
CA ASP A 138 -5.00 -12.10 -9.90
C ASP A 138 -6.22 -12.98 -10.26
N ARG A 139 -6.87 -12.70 -11.40
CA ARG A 139 -8.05 -13.45 -11.86
C ARG A 139 -7.73 -14.76 -12.58
N LEU A 140 -6.46 -15.00 -12.88
CA LEU A 140 -5.97 -16.21 -13.54
C LEU A 140 -5.38 -17.21 -12.55
N LEU A 141 -5.17 -16.78 -11.29
CA LEU A 141 -4.73 -17.67 -10.24
C LEU A 141 -5.76 -18.78 -9.99
N PRO A 142 -5.31 -19.99 -9.64
CA PRO A 142 -6.20 -21.06 -9.23
C PRO A 142 -6.94 -20.64 -7.95
N ASN A 143 -8.17 -21.12 -7.82
CA ASN A 143 -8.90 -20.97 -6.57
C ASN A 143 -8.18 -21.76 -5.47
N LEU A 144 -8.28 -21.31 -4.21
CA LEU A 144 -7.70 -22.04 -3.09
C LEU A 144 -8.39 -23.41 -2.99
N PRO A 145 -7.66 -24.54 -3.09
CA PRO A 145 -8.28 -25.85 -3.03
C PRO A 145 -8.86 -26.10 -1.64
N LEU A 146 -10.03 -26.75 -1.58
CA LEU A 146 -10.52 -27.31 -0.33
C LEU A 146 -9.86 -28.69 -0.13
N PRO A 147 -9.11 -28.91 0.94
CA PRO A 147 -8.63 -30.24 1.27
C PRO A 147 -9.83 -31.18 1.55
N PRO A 148 -9.73 -32.47 1.22
CA PRO A 148 -10.74 -33.44 1.60
C PRO A 148 -11.01 -33.40 3.11
N LEU A 149 -12.27 -33.53 3.52
CA LEU A 149 -12.64 -33.48 4.94
C LEU A 149 -11.89 -34.55 5.75
N GLN A 150 -11.77 -35.76 5.20
CA GLN A 150 -11.08 -36.85 5.88
C GLN A 150 -9.59 -36.53 6.09
N ASP A 151 -8.88 -36.06 5.06
CA ASP A 151 -7.46 -35.65 5.19
C ASP A 151 -7.31 -34.50 6.19
N THR A 152 -8.26 -33.57 6.22
CA THR A 152 -8.25 -32.46 7.19
C THR A 152 -8.44 -32.95 8.62
N VAL A 153 -9.41 -33.84 8.85
CA VAL A 153 -9.68 -34.44 10.17
C VAL A 153 -8.50 -35.31 10.60
N ASP A 154 -7.93 -36.11 9.70
CA ASP A 154 -6.81 -36.98 10.03
C ASP A 154 -5.59 -36.16 10.43
N ARG A 155 -5.24 -35.11 9.66
CA ARG A 155 -4.15 -34.19 10.02
C ARG A 155 -4.45 -33.39 11.27
N TYR A 156 -5.69 -32.98 11.48
CA TYR A 156 -6.10 -32.31 12.70
C TYR A 156 -5.94 -33.26 13.91
N VAL A 157 -6.50 -34.46 13.86
CA VAL A 157 -6.40 -35.48 14.91
C VAL A 157 -4.93 -35.85 15.14
N ASP A 158 -4.12 -35.95 14.10
CA ASP A 158 -2.68 -36.17 14.22
C ASP A 158 -1.97 -34.99 14.90
N SER A 159 -2.31 -33.74 14.55
CA SER A 159 -1.81 -32.53 15.22
C SER A 159 -2.30 -32.40 16.67
N MET A 160 -3.50 -32.94 16.95
CA MET A 160 -4.16 -32.93 18.25
C MET A 160 -4.02 -34.25 19.00
N LYS A 161 -3.19 -35.18 18.53
CA LYS A 161 -2.84 -36.41 19.26
C LYS A 161 -2.32 -36.10 20.67
N ASN A 162 -1.86 -34.86 20.87
CA ASN A 162 -1.40 -34.36 22.15
C ASN A 162 -2.42 -33.48 22.92
N PHE A 163 -3.59 -33.09 22.36
CA PHE A 163 -4.45 -32.04 22.95
C PHE A 163 -6.02 -32.10 22.77
N MET A 164 -6.64 -33.10 22.10
CA MET A 164 -8.14 -33.30 21.96
C MET A 164 -8.97 -32.20 21.20
N SER A 165 -10.32 -32.25 21.07
CA SER A 165 -11.15 -32.84 19.98
C SER A 165 -12.21 -31.83 19.46
N GLU A 166 -12.73 -31.98 18.23
CA GLU A 166 -13.29 -30.92 17.35
C GLU A 166 -14.73 -31.14 16.80
N ARG A 167 -15.46 -30.06 16.45
CA ARG A 167 -16.55 -30.06 15.42
C ARG A 167 -17.08 -28.64 15.07
N TYR A 168 -16.79 -28.11 13.86
CA TYR A 168 -17.63 -27.04 13.23
C TYR A 168 -17.44 -26.77 11.69
N ALA A 169 -16.43 -27.31 10.99
CA ALA A 169 -15.91 -26.70 9.75
C ALA A 169 -16.66 -26.93 8.39
N TRP A 170 -17.72 -27.73 8.30
CA TRP A 170 -18.19 -28.25 7.00
C TRP A 170 -19.06 -27.30 6.12
N LEU A 171 -19.73 -26.29 6.70
CA LEU A 171 -20.79 -25.54 6.00
C LEU A 171 -20.31 -24.36 5.12
N LEU A 172 -19.08 -23.88 5.27
CA LEU A 172 -18.65 -22.59 4.71
C LEU A 172 -18.10 -22.63 3.26
N HIS A 173 -17.77 -23.81 2.72
CA HIS A 173 -17.02 -23.90 1.45
C HIS A 173 -17.85 -23.67 0.17
N LYS A 174 -19.17 -23.91 0.19
CA LYS A 174 -19.96 -24.06 -1.06
C LYS A 174 -20.23 -22.77 -1.84
N PHE A 175 -19.92 -21.58 -1.32
CA PHE A 175 -20.44 -20.32 -1.88
C PHE A 175 -19.42 -19.17 -2.02
N THR A 176 -18.10 -19.40 -1.88
CA THR A 176 -17.10 -18.32 -1.88
C THR A 176 -15.79 -18.69 -2.60
N ASP A 177 -15.21 -17.74 -3.35
CA ASP A 177 -13.92 -17.92 -4.06
C ASP A 177 -12.71 -18.16 -3.13
N ASN A 178 -12.78 -17.60 -1.91
CA ASN A 178 -11.89 -17.89 -0.79
C ASN A 178 -12.72 -17.89 0.50
N TYR A 179 -12.98 -19.10 1.02
CA TYR A 179 -13.78 -19.28 2.23
C TYR A 179 -13.06 -18.84 3.50
N VAL A 180 -11.73 -18.72 3.46
CA VAL A 180 -10.90 -18.31 4.60
C VAL A 180 -10.87 -16.80 4.75
N THR A 181 -10.67 -16.02 3.67
CA THR A 181 -10.41 -14.57 3.79
C THR A 181 -11.44 -13.83 4.62
N SER A 182 -12.74 -13.98 4.34
CA SER A 182 -13.78 -13.23 5.08
C SER A 182 -13.89 -13.67 6.53
N LEU A 183 -13.75 -14.97 6.81
CA LEU A 183 -13.73 -15.51 8.16
C LEU A 183 -12.47 -15.07 8.92
N TRP A 184 -11.32 -15.10 8.26
CA TRP A 184 -10.02 -14.74 8.79
C TRP A 184 -9.99 -13.26 9.16
N GLU A 185 -10.31 -12.38 8.20
CA GLU A 185 -10.43 -10.94 8.42
C GLU A 185 -11.42 -10.66 9.56
N THR A 186 -12.60 -11.29 9.56
CA THR A 186 -13.63 -11.02 10.56
C THR A 186 -13.27 -11.57 11.94
N TYR A 187 -12.97 -12.85 12.08
CA TYR A 187 -12.88 -13.51 13.38
C TYR A 187 -11.49 -13.46 14.00
N ILE A 188 -10.42 -13.43 13.19
CA ILE A 188 -9.06 -13.30 13.73
C ILE A 188 -8.75 -11.85 14.07
N TYR A 189 -9.20 -10.91 13.22
CA TYR A 189 -8.85 -9.51 13.41
C TYR A 189 -10.03 -8.65 13.85
N MET A 190 -11.10 -8.54 13.06
CA MET A 190 -12.15 -7.54 13.28
C MET A 190 -13.02 -7.80 14.51
N ALA A 191 -13.13 -9.06 14.98
CA ALA A 191 -13.90 -9.44 16.16
C ALA A 191 -13.09 -9.31 17.45
N GLY A 192 -11.75 -9.39 17.37
CA GLY A 192 -10.86 -9.21 18.51
C GLY A 192 -11.12 -7.86 19.20
N ARG A 193 -11.40 -7.87 20.50
CA ARG A 193 -11.69 -6.66 21.30
C ARG A 193 -10.48 -6.17 22.11
N TYR A 194 -9.35 -6.86 22.01
CA TYR A 194 -8.09 -6.49 22.65
C TYR A 194 -7.45 -5.25 21.97
N PRO A 195 -6.54 -4.54 22.67
CA PRO A 195 -5.73 -3.47 22.07
C PRO A 195 -4.91 -3.97 20.87
N LEU A 196 -4.78 -3.18 19.81
CA LEU A 196 -4.09 -3.64 18.59
C LEU A 196 -2.56 -3.78 18.76
N LEU A 197 -1.91 -2.82 19.42
CA LEU A 197 -0.48 -2.90 19.70
C LEU A 197 -0.18 -4.16 20.50
N ILE A 198 0.98 -4.78 20.24
CA ILE A 198 1.44 -6.05 20.82
C ILE A 198 0.60 -7.27 20.38
N ASN A 199 -0.73 -7.19 20.35
CA ASN A 199 -1.60 -8.33 20.10
C ASN A 199 -1.91 -8.58 18.61
N SER A 200 -1.79 -7.56 17.76
CA SER A 200 -2.10 -7.67 16.32
C SER A 200 -1.18 -6.84 15.42
N SER A 201 -0.80 -5.63 15.83
CA SER A 201 0.10 -4.79 15.05
C SER A 201 1.49 -5.42 14.93
N VAL A 202 2.12 -5.27 13.77
CA VAL A 202 3.44 -5.83 13.47
C VAL A 202 4.50 -4.74 13.45
N ALA A 203 5.68 -5.05 13.99
CA ALA A 203 6.84 -4.16 13.99
C ALA A 203 7.73 -4.42 12.77
N GLN A 204 8.28 -3.37 12.18
CA GLN A 204 9.20 -3.43 11.05
C GLN A 204 10.41 -2.54 11.31
N CYS A 205 11.59 -3.07 11.00
CA CYS A 205 12.82 -2.30 10.91
C CYS A 205 13.05 -1.89 9.47
N THR A 206 12.76 -0.64 9.14
CA THR A 206 12.83 -0.15 7.76
C THR A 206 14.23 0.35 7.40
N MET A 207 15.05 0.73 8.38
CA MET A 207 16.45 1.15 8.16
C MET A 207 17.38 0.61 9.24
N TYR A 208 18.51 0.04 8.81
CA TYR A 208 19.59 -0.45 9.66
C TYR A 208 20.92 0.25 9.34
N GLY A 209 21.79 0.32 10.35
CA GLY A 209 23.10 0.97 10.27
C GLY A 209 23.06 2.50 10.45
N PRO A 210 24.24 3.15 10.42
CA PRO A 210 24.34 4.59 10.57
C PRO A 210 23.62 5.32 9.42
N SER A 211 22.99 6.44 9.73
CA SER A 211 22.44 7.35 8.72
C SER A 211 23.39 8.53 8.50
N ASP A 212 23.65 8.84 7.23
CA ASP A 212 24.35 10.05 6.81
C ASP A 212 23.41 11.26 6.73
N LEU A 213 22.11 11.03 6.91
CA LEU A 213 21.10 12.06 6.88
C LEU A 213 20.82 12.61 8.27
N ILE A 214 20.62 13.92 8.36
CA ILE A 214 20.00 14.52 9.54
C ILE A 214 18.54 14.09 9.61
N GLN A 215 17.97 14.05 10.82
CA GLN A 215 16.62 13.53 11.06
C GLN A 215 15.55 14.13 10.13
N SER A 216 15.51 15.46 9.97
CA SER A 216 14.53 16.15 9.11
C SER A 216 14.62 15.71 7.65
N TYR A 217 15.82 15.44 7.18
CA TYR A 217 16.09 14.97 5.82
C TYR A 217 15.72 13.49 5.65
N GLN A 218 15.97 12.66 6.66
CA GLN A 218 15.53 11.26 6.68
C GLN A 218 14.01 11.14 6.65
N VAL A 219 13.32 11.91 7.48
CA VAL A 219 11.85 11.99 7.50
C VAL A 219 11.32 12.41 6.13
N ALA A 220 11.89 13.46 5.54
CA ALA A 220 11.51 13.94 4.21
C ALA A 220 11.73 12.88 3.12
N ARG A 221 12.85 12.16 3.18
CA ARG A 221 13.16 11.09 2.23
C ARG A 221 12.18 9.92 2.34
N LEU A 222 11.85 9.49 3.56
CA LEU A 222 10.84 8.45 3.77
C LEU A 222 9.47 8.88 3.29
N ILE A 223 9.03 10.11 3.61
CA ILE A 223 7.77 10.66 3.12
C ILE A 223 7.73 10.62 1.59
N TYR A 224 8.83 11.00 0.94
CA TYR A 224 8.94 10.95 -0.52
C TYR A 224 8.83 9.52 -1.05
N ILE A 225 9.68 8.59 -0.60
CA ILE A 225 9.72 7.20 -1.08
C ILE A 225 8.34 6.55 -0.94
N GLU A 226 7.73 6.64 0.24
CA GLU A 226 6.45 5.98 0.51
C GLU A 226 5.27 6.64 -0.20
N THR A 227 5.35 7.95 -0.44
CA THR A 227 4.38 8.64 -1.31
C THR A 227 4.46 8.12 -2.74
N ILE A 228 5.66 7.95 -3.31
CA ILE A 228 5.79 7.43 -4.67
C ILE A 228 5.36 5.95 -4.72
N ALA A 229 5.69 5.15 -3.71
CA ALA A 229 5.22 3.76 -3.61
C ALA A 229 3.69 3.68 -3.58
N ASN A 230 3.02 4.50 -2.76
CA ASN A 230 1.56 4.60 -2.71
C ASN A 230 0.94 4.97 -4.07
N LEU A 231 1.52 5.96 -4.76
CA LEU A 231 1.06 6.35 -6.10
C LEU A 231 1.33 5.26 -7.15
N ALA A 232 2.43 4.52 -7.05
CA ALA A 232 2.72 3.38 -7.91
C ALA A 232 1.72 2.23 -7.70
N LEU A 233 1.34 1.96 -6.45
CA LEU A 233 0.30 0.98 -6.10
C LEU A 233 -1.07 1.38 -6.66
N ASP A 234 -1.50 2.65 -6.49
CA ASP A 234 -2.78 3.12 -7.05
C ASP A 234 -2.82 3.05 -8.59
N ARG A 235 -1.66 3.24 -9.24
CA ARG A 235 -1.50 3.11 -10.70
C ARG A 235 -1.28 1.68 -11.17
N GLN A 236 -1.13 0.71 -10.27
CA GLN A 236 -0.74 -0.68 -10.55
C GLN A 236 0.60 -0.81 -11.31
N LYS A 237 1.54 0.10 -11.04
CA LYS A 237 2.89 0.11 -11.61
C LYS A 237 3.97 -0.35 -10.63
N TYR A 238 3.56 -0.73 -9.42
CA TYR A 238 4.42 -1.41 -8.46
C TYR A 238 4.61 -2.86 -8.91
N MET A 239 5.86 -3.30 -9.10
CA MET A 239 6.15 -4.70 -9.40
C MET A 239 5.91 -5.51 -8.12
N ALA A 240 5.07 -6.55 -8.18
CA ALA A 240 4.84 -7.43 -7.04
C ALA A 240 5.85 -8.57 -6.99
N VAL A 241 5.94 -9.21 -5.81
CA VAL A 241 6.70 -10.45 -5.62
C VAL A 241 6.28 -11.50 -6.65
N GLY A 242 7.24 -12.33 -7.06
CA GLY A 242 6.99 -13.40 -8.03
C GLY A 242 6.72 -12.90 -9.45
N ASP A 243 7.25 -11.72 -9.81
CA ASP A 243 7.07 -11.06 -11.11
C ASP A 243 5.59 -10.80 -11.45
N GLY A 244 4.77 -10.51 -10.43
CA GLY A 244 3.32 -10.26 -10.60
C GLY A 244 2.50 -11.51 -10.97
N LEU A 245 3.08 -12.71 -10.88
CA LEU A 245 2.41 -13.99 -11.15
C LEU A 245 1.79 -14.63 -9.90
N MET A 246 1.93 -13.98 -8.74
CA MET A 246 1.31 -14.38 -7.47
C MET A 246 0.14 -13.46 -7.12
N SER A 247 -0.64 -13.81 -6.10
CA SER A 247 -1.70 -12.94 -5.60
C SER A 247 -1.12 -11.62 -5.15
N THR A 248 -1.70 -10.52 -5.62
CA THR A 248 -1.31 -9.16 -5.23
C THR A 248 -2.39 -8.43 -4.45
N ARG A 249 -3.41 -9.16 -4.01
CA ARG A 249 -4.65 -8.61 -3.46
C ARG A 249 -4.43 -7.68 -2.26
N HIS A 250 -3.40 -7.92 -1.44
CA HIS A 250 -3.10 -7.12 -0.25
C HIS A 250 -2.31 -5.84 -0.54
N TYR A 251 -1.61 -5.74 -1.68
CA TYR A 251 -0.81 -4.54 -2.02
C TYR A 251 -1.64 -3.24 -2.02
N LYS A 252 -2.90 -3.31 -2.46
CA LYS A 252 -3.81 -2.15 -2.45
C LYS A 252 -4.23 -1.70 -1.05
N ASN A 253 -3.99 -2.53 -0.03
CA ASN A 253 -4.42 -2.33 1.35
C ASN A 253 -3.29 -1.78 2.25
N ILE A 254 -2.08 -1.59 1.71
CA ILE A 254 -0.92 -1.08 2.46
C ILE A 254 -1.17 0.38 2.90
N TYR A 255 -1.70 1.21 2.01
CA TYR A 255 -1.85 2.66 2.23
C TYR A 255 -3.30 3.13 2.24
N ASN A 256 -3.49 4.36 2.74
CA ASN A 256 -4.76 5.09 2.70
C ASN A 256 -5.92 4.42 3.44
N GLY A 257 -5.65 3.36 4.22
CA GLY A 257 -6.63 2.70 5.06
C GLY A 257 -6.61 3.24 6.48
N SER A 258 -7.72 3.04 7.18
CA SER A 258 -7.77 3.09 8.64
C SER A 258 -8.82 2.11 9.14
N ARG A 259 -8.48 1.39 10.21
CA ARG A 259 -9.38 0.50 10.91
C ARG A 259 -10.27 1.30 11.84
N ILE A 260 -11.59 1.22 11.64
CA ILE A 260 -12.56 1.96 12.43
C ILE A 260 -13.09 1.04 13.54
N PRO A 261 -12.99 1.43 14.82
CA PRO A 261 -13.50 0.62 15.93
C PRO A 261 -15.03 0.55 15.87
N GLY A 262 -15.58 -0.66 15.98
CA GLY A 262 -17.01 -0.86 16.18
C GLY A 262 -17.31 -1.44 17.56
N SER A 263 -18.58 -1.41 17.96
CA SER A 263 -19.01 -1.93 19.27
C SER A 263 -18.79 -3.45 19.38
N GLN A 264 -19.01 -4.18 18.28
CA GLN A 264 -18.82 -5.63 18.20
C GLN A 264 -17.73 -6.02 17.20
N TYR A 265 -17.73 -5.40 16.02
CA TYR A 265 -16.78 -5.68 14.96
C TYR A 265 -16.20 -4.37 14.44
N ASP A 266 -14.88 -4.37 14.25
CA ASP A 266 -14.22 -3.29 13.53
C ASP A 266 -14.45 -3.44 12.02
N HIS A 267 -14.15 -2.39 11.26
CA HIS A 267 -14.15 -2.46 9.80
C HIS A 267 -13.10 -1.52 9.22
N PHE A 268 -12.68 -1.76 7.98
CA PHE A 268 -11.79 -0.83 7.29
C PHE A 268 -12.54 0.25 6.55
N LYS A 269 -12.05 1.48 6.70
CA LYS A 269 -12.34 2.60 5.81
C LYS A 269 -11.15 2.81 4.88
N TRP A 270 -11.37 2.53 3.60
CA TRP A 270 -10.38 2.74 2.54
C TRP A 270 -10.59 4.10 1.87
N ASN A 271 -9.54 4.91 1.84
CA ASN A 271 -9.57 6.21 1.19
C ASN A 271 -8.82 6.17 -0.14
N LYS A 272 -9.13 7.13 -1.00
CA LYS A 272 -8.32 7.41 -2.19
C LYS A 272 -6.95 7.94 -1.73
N PRO A 273 -5.87 7.79 -2.52
CA PRO A 273 -4.61 8.46 -2.22
C PRO A 273 -4.85 9.95 -1.95
N SER A 274 -4.35 10.44 -0.82
CA SER A 274 -4.47 11.84 -0.42
C SER A 274 -3.22 12.63 -0.75
N LYS A 275 -3.35 13.96 -0.86
CA LYS A 275 -2.23 14.89 -1.08
C LYS A 275 -1.46 15.22 0.20
N HIS A 276 -1.73 14.54 1.31
CA HIS A 276 -1.12 14.81 2.60
C HIS A 276 -0.74 13.55 3.38
N VAL A 277 0.23 13.75 4.27
CA VAL A 277 0.60 12.83 5.35
C VAL A 277 0.35 13.51 6.69
N ILE A 278 0.26 12.72 7.76
CA ILE A 278 0.29 13.26 9.12
C ILE A 278 1.68 13.07 9.69
N VAL A 279 2.27 14.15 10.20
CA VAL A 279 3.54 14.11 10.92
C VAL A 279 3.30 14.40 12.39
N VAL A 280 3.89 13.60 13.27
CA VAL A 280 3.80 13.78 14.73
C VAL A 280 5.19 14.13 15.24
N HIS A 281 5.34 15.29 15.88
CA HIS A 281 6.58 15.71 16.51
C HIS A 281 6.28 16.28 17.89
N ASP A 282 6.99 15.78 18.90
CA ASP A 282 6.72 16.11 20.31
C ASP A 282 5.23 15.99 20.68
N CYS A 283 4.64 14.85 20.31
CA CYS A 283 3.21 14.54 20.49
C CYS A 283 2.22 15.53 19.85
N THR A 284 2.70 16.39 18.94
CA THR A 284 1.89 17.38 18.22
C THR A 284 1.66 16.92 16.80
N TRP A 285 0.41 16.98 16.35
CA TRP A 285 -0.04 16.41 15.09
C TRP A 285 -0.12 17.49 14.02
N TYR A 286 0.55 17.27 12.89
CA TYR A 286 0.63 18.22 11.78
C TYR A 286 0.17 17.58 10.48
N LYS A 287 -0.67 18.29 9.73
CA LYS A 287 -0.95 17.97 8.33
C LYS A 287 0.18 18.54 7.46
N ILE A 288 0.84 17.68 6.69
CA ILE A 288 1.89 18.05 5.73
C ILE A 288 1.42 17.66 4.33
N ASP A 289 1.27 18.63 3.43
CA ASP A 289 0.96 18.37 2.03
C ASP A 289 2.22 17.90 1.28
N ILE A 290 2.09 16.91 0.41
CA ILE A 290 3.22 16.33 -0.36
C ILE A 290 3.35 16.92 -1.77
N CYS A 291 2.48 17.86 -2.14
CA CYS A 291 2.52 18.57 -3.40
C CYS A 291 1.99 20.00 -3.28
N ASP A 292 2.38 20.84 -4.24
CA ASP A 292 1.88 22.21 -4.34
C ASP A 292 0.41 22.28 -4.83
N SER A 293 -0.12 23.50 -4.92
CA SER A 293 -1.49 23.75 -5.40
C SER A 293 -1.74 23.25 -6.83
N ASN A 294 -0.69 23.16 -7.66
CA ASN A 294 -0.73 22.65 -9.03
C ASN A 294 -0.56 21.12 -9.09
N GLY A 295 -0.44 20.46 -7.94
CA GLY A 295 -0.21 19.03 -7.81
C GLY A 295 1.23 18.60 -8.09
N THR A 296 2.19 19.50 -8.26
CA THR A 296 3.61 19.13 -8.41
C THR A 296 4.13 18.57 -7.09
N LEU A 297 4.67 17.36 -7.10
CA LEU A 297 5.19 16.74 -5.88
C LEU A 297 6.40 17.52 -5.37
N TYR A 298 6.49 17.66 -4.05
CA TYR A 298 7.65 18.26 -3.44
C TYR A 298 8.87 17.33 -3.54
N THR A 299 10.03 17.92 -3.81
CA THR A 299 11.30 17.20 -3.77
C THR A 299 11.69 16.89 -2.32
N VAL A 300 12.63 15.96 -2.13
CA VAL A 300 13.19 15.65 -0.80
C VAL A 300 13.73 16.91 -0.13
N ASN A 301 14.40 17.81 -0.86
CA ASN A 301 14.93 19.07 -0.32
C ASN A 301 13.83 20.00 0.19
N GLN A 302 12.73 20.11 -0.57
CA GLN A 302 11.58 20.91 -0.17
C GLN A 302 10.92 20.32 1.07
N LEU A 303 10.67 19.01 1.08
CA LEU A 303 10.14 18.30 2.24
C LEU A 303 11.07 18.44 3.46
N ALA A 304 12.38 18.40 3.30
CA ALA A 304 13.33 18.55 4.41
C ALA A 304 13.24 19.94 5.05
N LYS A 305 13.11 21.01 4.24
CA LYS A 305 12.85 22.38 4.74
C LYS A 305 11.55 22.44 5.55
N ILE A 306 10.49 21.85 5.01
CA ILE A 306 9.16 21.78 5.65
C ILE A 306 9.23 21.09 7.01
N ILE A 307 9.89 19.93 7.07
CA ILE A 307 10.02 19.15 8.30
C ILE A 307 10.87 19.91 9.32
N ALA A 308 12.00 20.49 8.91
CA ALA A 308 12.85 21.28 9.80
C ALA A 308 12.12 22.51 10.37
N GLU A 309 11.33 23.22 9.56
CA GLU A 309 10.51 24.34 10.02
C GLU A 309 9.46 23.88 11.02
N MET A 310 8.70 22.83 10.72
CA MET A 310 7.70 22.25 11.63
C MET A 310 8.32 21.82 12.97
N MET A 311 9.50 21.21 12.93
CA MET A 311 10.22 20.80 14.13
C MET A 311 10.54 22.00 15.02
N GLY A 312 10.95 23.13 14.44
CA GLY A 312 11.31 24.36 15.15
C GLY A 312 10.16 25.24 15.64
N ARG A 313 8.89 24.90 15.37
CA ARG A 313 7.73 25.69 15.83
C ARG A 313 7.49 25.57 17.34
N ASP A 314 7.17 26.71 17.96
CA ASP A 314 6.74 26.83 19.37
C ASP A 314 5.22 26.67 19.54
N ASP A 315 4.65 25.66 18.87
CA ASP A 315 3.21 25.34 18.88
C ASP A 315 2.93 23.93 19.43
N LYS A 316 3.83 23.45 20.30
CA LYS A 316 3.78 22.08 20.81
C LYS A 316 2.60 21.87 21.76
N SER A 317 1.96 20.72 21.60
CA SER A 317 0.86 20.27 22.43
C SER A 317 1.32 20.11 23.88
N THR A 318 0.45 20.50 24.81
CA THR A 318 0.68 20.39 26.26
C THR A 318 -0.47 19.63 26.94
N GLY A 319 -0.23 19.16 28.17
CA GLY A 319 -1.23 18.48 28.98
C GLY A 319 -1.85 17.25 28.30
N TYR A 320 -3.18 17.17 28.28
CA TYR A 320 -3.91 16.03 27.73
C TYR A 320 -3.81 15.91 26.21
N LEU A 321 -3.56 17.02 25.49
CA LEU A 321 -3.47 17.01 24.03
C LEU A 321 -2.32 16.14 23.51
N ARG A 322 -1.23 16.07 24.28
CA ARG A 322 -0.10 15.18 24.00
C ARG A 322 -0.48 13.71 24.02
N LYS A 323 -1.58 13.34 24.68
CA LYS A 323 -1.98 11.94 24.89
C LYS A 323 -3.14 11.53 24.00
N ILE A 324 -3.56 12.35 23.02
CA ILE A 324 -4.78 12.08 22.25
C ILE A 324 -4.74 10.72 21.52
N ALA A 325 -3.56 10.30 21.06
CA ALA A 325 -3.37 9.02 20.37
C ALA A 325 -3.50 7.81 21.30
N SER A 326 -3.35 7.97 22.62
CA SER A 326 -3.48 6.86 23.57
C SER A 326 -4.88 6.28 23.61
N LEU A 327 -5.89 7.03 23.14
CA LEU A 327 -7.24 6.51 22.98
C LEU A 327 -7.31 5.39 21.94
N THR A 328 -6.43 5.40 20.92
CA THR A 328 -6.35 4.35 19.90
C THR A 328 -5.70 3.06 20.41
N THR A 329 -5.02 3.12 21.58
CA THR A 329 -4.39 1.95 22.23
C THR A 329 -5.33 1.24 23.20
N ASP A 330 -6.56 1.71 23.35
CA ASP A 330 -7.53 1.09 24.24
C ASP A 330 -8.09 -0.21 23.64
N ARG A 331 -8.84 -0.96 24.45
CA ARG A 331 -9.69 -2.05 23.96
C ARG A 331 -10.65 -1.52 22.91
N ARG A 332 -10.94 -2.32 21.88
CA ARG A 332 -11.66 -1.84 20.68
C ARG A 332 -13.05 -1.30 20.99
N THR A 333 -13.75 -1.92 21.96
CA THR A 333 -15.08 -1.45 22.43
C THR A 333 -14.99 -0.10 23.13
N GLU A 334 -14.01 0.08 24.04
CA GLU A 334 -13.80 1.36 24.73
C GLU A 334 -13.35 2.44 23.76
N TRP A 335 -12.45 2.09 22.83
CA TRP A 335 -12.04 2.99 21.76
C TRP A 335 -13.24 3.40 20.88
N CYS A 336 -14.16 2.49 20.56
CA CYS A 336 -15.39 2.84 19.84
C CYS A 336 -16.20 3.91 20.56
N ALA A 337 -16.43 3.73 21.87
CA ALA A 337 -17.17 4.68 22.70
C ALA A 337 -16.42 6.03 22.83
N ASN A 338 -15.11 6.00 23.06
CA ASN A 338 -14.26 7.18 23.17
C ASN A 338 -14.17 7.94 21.84
N ARG A 339 -14.07 7.23 20.71
CA ARG A 339 -14.09 7.80 19.36
C ARG A 339 -15.40 8.55 19.12
N GLN A 340 -16.53 7.94 19.47
CA GLN A 340 -17.84 8.59 19.35
C GLN A 340 -17.92 9.87 20.20
N LYS A 341 -17.62 9.76 21.50
CA LYS A 341 -17.77 10.83 22.49
C LYS A 341 -16.83 12.02 22.24
N PHE A 342 -15.55 11.75 22.01
CA PHE A 342 -14.52 12.80 21.96
C PHE A 342 -14.23 13.32 20.56
N PHE A 343 -14.48 12.53 19.52
CA PHE A 343 -14.14 12.91 18.14
C PHE A 343 -15.37 13.17 17.30
N LEU A 344 -16.31 12.22 17.25
CA LEU A 344 -17.44 12.34 16.33
C LEU A 344 -18.48 13.34 16.79
N GLU A 345 -18.83 13.42 18.07
CA GLU A 345 -19.83 14.37 18.56
C GLU A 345 -19.41 15.85 18.42
N ASN A 346 -18.11 16.13 18.33
CA ASN A 346 -17.58 17.47 18.13
C ASN A 346 -17.22 17.72 16.65
N LYS A 347 -17.89 18.66 15.98
CA LYS A 347 -17.69 18.97 14.55
C LYS A 347 -16.24 19.33 14.20
N HIS A 348 -15.51 19.98 15.11
CA HIS A 348 -14.10 20.35 14.91
C HIS A 348 -13.21 19.12 15.01
N ASN A 349 -13.33 18.34 16.07
CA ASN A 349 -12.56 17.10 16.26
C ASN A 349 -12.84 16.08 15.14
N ARG A 350 -14.09 15.97 14.68
CA ARG A 350 -14.46 15.12 13.54
C ARG A 350 -13.67 15.46 12.27
N ARG A 351 -13.42 16.75 12.00
CA ARG A 351 -12.62 17.18 10.85
C ARG A 351 -11.15 16.80 11.02
N LEU A 352 -10.60 16.97 12.22
CA LEU A 352 -9.21 16.58 12.52
C LEU A 352 -9.02 15.06 12.41
N LEU A 353 -9.98 14.28 12.91
CA LEU A 353 -9.99 12.83 12.77
C LEU A 353 -10.03 12.41 11.29
N ASP A 354 -10.85 13.05 10.47
CA ASP A 354 -10.91 12.76 9.04
C ASP A 354 -9.58 13.06 8.34
N LEU A 355 -8.83 14.09 8.74
CA LEU A 355 -7.48 14.35 8.23
C LEU A 355 -6.52 13.19 8.54
N ILE A 356 -6.58 12.60 9.73
CA ILE A 356 -5.75 11.44 10.10
C ILE A 356 -6.18 10.19 9.33
N GLU A 357 -7.49 9.90 9.30
CA GLU A 357 -8.03 8.71 8.63
C GLU A 357 -7.76 8.74 7.12
N THR A 358 -7.81 9.92 6.48
CA THR A 358 -7.60 10.08 5.03
C THR A 358 -6.14 10.25 4.61
N ALA A 359 -5.22 10.51 5.54
CA ALA A 359 -3.80 10.63 5.21
C ALA A 359 -3.23 9.35 4.56
N GLN A 360 -2.12 9.46 3.85
CA GLN A 360 -1.50 8.27 3.25
C GLN A 360 -1.01 7.29 4.33
N PHE A 361 -0.31 7.84 5.32
CA PHE A 361 0.26 7.18 6.49
C PHE A 361 0.53 8.23 7.59
N VAL A 362 0.91 7.77 8.78
CA VAL A 362 1.38 8.63 9.89
C VAL A 362 2.90 8.48 10.01
N MET A 363 3.61 9.59 10.22
CA MET A 363 5.06 9.65 10.35
C MET A 363 5.42 10.31 11.68
N SER A 364 6.19 9.64 12.53
CA SER A 364 6.58 10.16 13.83
C SER A 364 8.04 10.61 13.81
N VAL A 365 8.30 11.77 14.37
CA VAL A 365 9.64 12.35 14.53
C VAL A 365 9.94 12.31 16.01
N ASP A 366 10.70 11.30 16.42
CA ASP A 366 10.97 10.99 17.82
C ASP A 366 12.31 11.59 18.27
N GLY A 367 12.50 11.75 19.59
CA GLY A 367 13.77 12.23 20.14
C GLY A 367 14.91 11.22 19.97
N ASP A 368 16.00 11.41 20.70
CA ASP A 368 17.03 10.38 20.78
C ASP A 368 16.53 9.20 21.62
N LEU A 369 16.15 8.13 20.92
CA LEU A 369 15.72 6.88 21.54
C LEU A 369 16.86 5.86 21.62
N ASN A 370 18.07 6.20 21.17
CA ASN A 370 19.22 5.31 21.08
C ASN A 370 18.83 3.97 20.40
N TRP A 371 18.16 4.05 19.25
CA TRP A 371 17.90 2.86 18.45
C TRP A 371 19.20 2.35 17.82
N GLY A 372 19.32 1.03 17.74
CA GLY A 372 20.54 0.42 17.24
C GLY A 372 20.35 -1.06 16.94
N VAL A 373 21.30 -1.59 16.18
CA VAL A 373 21.43 -3.03 15.86
C VAL A 373 22.79 -3.57 16.32
N GLU A 374 23.57 -2.74 16.99
CA GLU A 374 24.94 -3.03 17.42
C GLU A 374 24.98 -3.91 18.67
N SER A 375 23.91 -3.93 19.46
CA SER A 375 23.75 -4.81 20.63
C SER A 375 22.32 -5.36 20.72
N THR A 376 22.17 -6.50 21.40
CA THR A 376 20.86 -7.10 21.68
C THR A 376 19.95 -6.16 22.46
N GLU A 377 20.50 -5.36 23.37
CA GLU A 377 19.74 -4.39 24.17
C GLU A 377 19.19 -3.27 23.29
N GLN A 378 20.02 -2.67 22.44
CA GLN A 378 19.58 -1.63 21.50
C GLN A 378 18.55 -2.17 20.50
N LEU A 379 18.78 -3.37 19.96
CA LEU A 379 17.84 -4.01 19.03
C LEU A 379 16.50 -4.32 19.71
N SER A 380 16.54 -4.83 20.95
CA SER A 380 15.33 -5.10 21.73
C SER A 380 14.55 -3.82 22.03
N LYS A 381 15.24 -2.74 22.38
CA LYS A 381 14.62 -1.42 22.60
C LYS A 381 13.98 -0.91 21.31
N TYR A 382 14.69 -1.02 20.20
CA TYR A 382 14.21 -0.57 18.90
C TYR A 382 12.97 -1.34 18.45
N MET A 383 13.01 -2.68 18.49
CA MET A 383 11.86 -3.52 18.14
C MET A 383 10.66 -3.31 19.07
N LYS A 384 10.91 -3.12 20.37
CA LYS A 384 9.84 -2.81 21.33
C LYS A 384 9.15 -1.48 21.01
N ASP A 385 9.91 -0.46 20.62
CA ASP A 385 9.31 0.81 20.18
C ASP A 385 8.54 0.66 18.87
N MET A 386 9.04 -0.12 17.90
CA MET A 386 8.29 -0.39 16.65
C MET A 386 7.04 -1.24 16.88
N LEU A 387 6.98 -2.02 17.95
CA LEU A 387 5.82 -2.85 18.29
C LEU A 387 4.74 -2.10 19.07
N ALA A 388 5.13 -1.20 19.98
CA ALA A 388 4.22 -0.58 20.94
C ALA A 388 4.36 0.95 21.06
N GLY A 389 5.50 1.51 20.67
CA GLY A 389 5.82 2.93 20.84
C GLY A 389 5.66 3.40 22.29
N SER A 390 5.44 4.71 22.43
CA SER A 390 5.14 5.36 23.71
C SER A 390 3.64 5.47 24.01
N GLY A 391 2.79 5.02 23.09
CA GLY A 391 1.33 5.13 23.17
C GLY A 391 0.76 6.52 22.89
N VAL A 392 1.58 7.52 22.59
CA VAL A 392 1.13 8.93 22.44
C VAL A 392 1.40 9.55 21.06
N ASN A 393 2.23 8.89 20.25
CA ASN A 393 2.72 9.42 18.97
C ASN A 393 2.39 8.52 17.76
N ARG A 394 1.61 7.45 17.95
CA ARG A 394 1.14 6.55 16.88
C ARG A 394 -0.38 6.60 16.78
N TRP A 395 -0.92 6.60 15.57
CA TRP A 395 -2.36 6.40 15.36
C TRP A 395 -2.56 4.93 14.99
N VAL A 396 -2.83 4.09 15.99
CA VAL A 396 -2.71 2.63 15.85
C VAL A 396 -3.67 2.04 14.82
N ASP A 397 -4.80 2.70 14.59
CA ASP A 397 -5.76 2.33 13.56
C ASP A 397 -5.28 2.56 12.12
N LYS A 398 -4.21 3.32 11.92
CA LYS A 398 -3.68 3.61 10.59
C LYS A 398 -2.93 2.39 10.07
N THR A 399 -3.11 2.05 8.78
CA THR A 399 -2.45 0.90 8.18
C THR A 399 -0.93 0.94 8.32
N MET A 400 -0.33 2.13 8.16
CA MET A 400 1.10 2.35 8.33
C MET A 400 1.38 3.54 9.26
N ASN A 401 2.16 3.27 10.31
CA ASN A 401 2.78 4.28 11.17
C ASN A 401 4.30 4.16 11.04
N TYR A 402 4.98 5.15 10.49
CA TYR A 402 6.44 5.23 10.45
C TYR A 402 6.97 6.04 11.62
N ALA A 403 8.23 5.82 11.97
CA ALA A 403 8.93 6.60 12.98
C ALA A 403 10.41 6.78 12.64
N VAL A 404 10.96 7.94 12.96
CA VAL A 404 12.38 8.28 12.78
C VAL A 404 12.91 8.90 14.07
N ASP A 405 13.97 8.34 14.65
CA ASP A 405 14.62 8.89 15.84
C ASP A 405 15.64 10.00 15.48
N ALA A 406 16.21 10.66 16.49
CA ALA A 406 17.18 11.74 16.27
C ALA A 406 18.47 11.29 15.54
N SER A 407 18.78 9.99 15.54
CA SER A 407 19.92 9.42 14.82
C SER A 407 19.66 9.23 13.31
N GLY A 408 18.41 9.44 12.87
CA GLY A 408 17.99 9.18 11.50
C GLY A 408 17.72 7.70 11.22
N ARG A 409 17.62 6.85 12.26
CA ARG A 409 17.13 5.48 12.10
C ARG A 409 15.62 5.49 12.03
N ALA A 410 15.06 4.55 11.27
CA ALA A 410 13.64 4.55 11.00
C ALA A 410 13.05 3.15 10.91
N GLY A 411 11.83 3.01 11.42
CA GLY A 411 11.04 1.79 11.34
C GLY A 411 9.55 2.09 11.15
N ALA A 412 8.74 1.04 11.21
CA ALA A 412 7.30 1.15 11.06
C ALA A 412 6.53 0.18 11.97
N THR A 413 5.30 0.56 12.27
CA THR A 413 4.27 -0.27 12.87
C THR A 413 3.14 -0.43 11.85
N GLY A 414 2.93 -1.65 11.39
CA GLY A 414 1.85 -2.01 10.46
C GLY A 414 0.61 -2.49 11.20
N GLU A 415 -0.58 -2.04 10.78
CA GLU A 415 -1.82 -2.72 11.13
C GLU A 415 -1.92 -3.98 10.27
N HIS A 416 -1.96 -5.15 10.90
CA HIS A 416 -1.76 -6.43 10.22
C HIS A 416 -2.99 -6.97 9.49
N SER A 417 -4.19 -6.57 9.91
CA SER A 417 -5.41 -7.22 9.46
C SER A 417 -5.75 -7.10 7.97
N PRO A 418 -5.31 -6.07 7.21
CA PRO A 418 -5.63 -5.96 5.81
C PRO A 418 -4.47 -6.38 4.89
N CYS A 419 -3.30 -6.72 5.44
CA CYS A 419 -2.09 -7.05 4.68
C CYS A 419 -1.20 -8.05 5.42
N ASP A 420 -0.71 -9.05 4.69
CA ASP A 420 0.23 -10.03 5.22
C ASP A 420 1.68 -9.50 5.19
N GLY A 421 2.57 -10.22 5.88
CA GLY A 421 3.97 -9.81 6.05
C GLY A 421 4.77 -9.76 4.74
N ALA A 422 4.51 -10.65 3.78
CA ALA A 422 5.32 -10.73 2.56
C ALA A 422 5.26 -9.44 1.71
N GLU A 423 4.07 -8.84 1.58
CA GLU A 423 3.90 -7.59 0.84
C GLU A 423 4.51 -6.39 1.58
N LEU A 424 4.42 -6.39 2.92
CA LEU A 424 5.01 -5.37 3.78
C LEU A 424 6.55 -5.44 3.79
N ASP A 425 7.12 -6.64 3.85
CA ASP A 425 8.56 -6.88 3.77
C ASP A 425 9.09 -6.42 2.41
N HIS A 426 8.40 -6.76 1.33
CA HIS A 426 8.79 -6.29 -0.02
C HIS A 426 8.76 -4.76 -0.14
N LEU A 427 7.81 -4.09 0.51
CA LEU A 427 7.83 -2.62 0.59
C LEU A 427 9.08 -2.12 1.33
N CYS A 428 9.39 -2.69 2.49
CA CYS A 428 10.57 -2.32 3.28
C CYS A 428 11.88 -2.53 2.49
N GLU A 429 12.01 -3.64 1.78
CA GLU A 429 13.17 -3.92 0.93
C GLU A 429 13.36 -2.84 -0.16
N ASN A 430 12.26 -2.41 -0.79
CA ASN A 430 12.33 -1.34 -1.78
C ASN A 430 12.70 0.00 -1.16
N VAL A 431 12.24 0.32 0.04
CA VAL A 431 12.66 1.53 0.76
C VAL A 431 14.16 1.51 1.03
N LEU A 432 14.69 0.38 1.51
CA LEU A 432 16.12 0.20 1.77
C LEU A 432 16.97 0.32 0.50
N ASN A 433 16.55 -0.35 -0.58
CA ASN A 433 17.23 -0.26 -1.88
C ASN A 433 17.27 1.20 -2.36
N VAL A 434 16.13 1.90 -2.32
CA VAL A 434 16.04 3.29 -2.77
C VAL A 434 16.87 4.23 -1.90
N ASP A 435 16.78 4.13 -0.57
CA ASP A 435 17.52 4.99 0.36
C ASP A 435 19.03 4.81 0.26
N LYS A 436 19.51 3.56 0.17
CA LYS A 436 20.94 3.23 0.27
C LYS A 436 21.65 3.14 -1.08
N GLN A 437 20.95 2.83 -2.15
CA GLN A 437 21.58 2.45 -3.43
C GLN A 437 21.17 3.34 -4.61
N VAL A 438 20.00 3.99 -4.54
CA VAL A 438 19.48 4.82 -5.65
C VAL A 438 19.59 6.32 -5.35
N LEU A 439 19.13 6.78 -4.19
CA LEU A 439 19.15 8.19 -3.83
C LEU A 439 20.52 8.60 -3.28
N VAL A 440 21.13 9.59 -3.92
CA VAL A 440 22.37 10.19 -3.42
C VAL A 440 22.07 11.09 -2.22
N SER A 441 22.81 10.89 -1.14
CA SER A 441 22.74 11.74 0.06
C SER A 441 23.71 12.91 -0.07
N PRO A 442 23.24 14.17 0.07
CA PRO A 442 24.15 15.31 0.21
C PRO A 442 24.99 15.19 1.48
N SER A 443 26.13 15.91 1.55
CA SER A 443 26.91 15.97 2.79
C SER A 443 26.07 16.57 3.93
N LYS A 444 26.44 16.31 5.19
CA LYS A 444 25.71 16.87 6.33
C LYS A 444 25.68 18.40 6.29
N GLU A 445 26.77 19.05 5.87
CA GLU A 445 26.87 20.50 5.71
C GLU A 445 25.89 21.00 4.65
N GLN A 446 25.81 20.30 3.51
CA GLN A 446 24.85 20.62 2.45
C GLN A 446 23.42 20.44 2.93
N GLN A 447 23.11 19.38 3.68
CA GLN A 447 21.78 19.17 4.25
C GLN A 447 21.41 20.31 5.21
N MET A 448 22.33 20.71 6.08
CA MET A 448 22.13 21.83 7.02
C MET A 448 21.92 23.16 6.29
N GLU A 449 22.54 23.37 5.14
CA GLU A 449 22.28 24.55 4.30
C GLU A 449 20.93 24.45 3.58
N ILE A 450 20.59 23.27 3.05
CA ILE A 450 19.31 23.02 2.37
C ILE A 450 18.13 23.29 3.30
N ILE A 451 18.18 22.89 4.57
CA ILE A 451 17.03 23.08 5.48
C ILE A 451 16.83 24.54 5.92
N LYS A 452 17.80 25.43 5.68
CA LYS A 452 17.64 26.85 5.98
C LYS A 452 16.67 27.47 4.96
N MET A 453 15.57 28.03 5.46
CA MET A 453 14.67 28.82 4.62
C MET A 453 15.31 30.17 4.28
N SER A 454 15.31 30.53 3.00
CA SER A 454 15.76 31.86 2.57
C SER A 454 14.82 32.97 3.06
N VAL A 455 15.31 34.21 3.11
CA VAL A 455 14.47 35.38 3.48
C VAL A 455 13.28 35.54 2.53
N GLU A 456 13.48 35.21 1.26
CA GLU A 456 12.45 35.29 0.21
C GLU A 456 11.41 34.16 0.35
N GLU A 457 11.84 32.93 0.66
CA GLU A 457 10.94 31.81 0.98
C GLU A 457 10.11 32.10 2.24
N LYS A 458 10.70 32.75 3.24
CA LYS A 458 9.97 33.21 4.44
C LYS A 458 8.95 34.31 4.13
N ARG A 459 9.16 35.12 3.08
CA ARG A 459 8.27 36.24 2.67
C ARG A 459 7.18 35.82 1.68
N ASN A 460 7.43 34.82 0.85
CA ASN A 460 6.51 34.42 -0.21
C ASN A 460 5.25 33.75 0.37
N SER A 461 4.16 34.50 0.45
CA SER A 461 2.94 34.13 1.18
C SER A 461 2.22 32.89 0.64
N ASN A 462 2.50 32.43 -0.59
CA ASN A 462 1.97 31.17 -1.13
C ASN A 462 2.62 29.93 -0.51
N TRP A 463 3.90 30.02 -0.12
CA TRP A 463 4.59 29.02 0.68
C TRP A 463 4.15 29.05 2.16
N ARG A 464 3.53 30.13 2.64
CA ARG A 464 2.91 30.20 3.97
C ARG A 464 1.44 29.78 3.97
N ARG A 465 0.62 30.26 3.03
CA ARG A 465 -0.83 29.95 2.97
C ARG A 465 -1.15 28.47 2.81
N ASN A 466 -0.30 27.72 2.11
CA ASN A 466 -0.44 26.27 2.00
C ASN A 466 0.08 25.51 3.26
N TRP A 467 0.73 26.19 4.21
CA TRP A 467 1.51 25.59 5.31
C TRP A 467 1.26 26.14 6.73
N THR A 468 0.67 27.33 6.90
CA THR A 468 0.82 28.13 8.14
C THR A 468 -0.45 28.77 8.70
N SER A 469 -1.66 28.46 8.24
CA SER A 469 -2.86 28.81 9.03
C SER A 469 -3.20 27.64 9.96
N LYS A 470 -2.57 27.55 11.15
CA LYS A 470 -2.81 26.52 12.17
C LYS A 470 -2.88 25.08 11.62
N ASN A 471 -1.77 24.58 11.08
CA ASN A 471 -1.68 23.17 10.65
C ASN A 471 -1.48 22.18 11.81
N SER A 472 -1.14 22.68 13.01
CA SER A 472 -1.20 21.88 14.24
C SER A 472 -2.66 21.58 14.58
N MET A 473 -2.94 20.30 14.87
CA MET A 473 -4.29 19.86 15.20
C MET A 473 -4.62 20.18 16.65
N GLU A 474 -5.34 21.28 16.88
CA GLU A 474 -5.85 21.67 18.20
C GLU A 474 -7.17 20.94 18.50
N TRP A 475 -7.11 19.85 19.28
CA TRP A 475 -8.31 19.12 19.73
C TRP A 475 -9.08 19.90 20.80
N LYS A 476 -10.40 19.94 20.68
CA LYS A 476 -11.27 20.61 21.66
C LYS A 476 -11.74 19.65 22.74
N GLN A 477 -11.73 20.11 23.99
CA GLN A 477 -12.48 19.48 25.08
C GLN A 477 -13.98 19.64 24.86
N LYS A 478 -14.74 18.75 25.49
CA LYS A 478 -16.18 18.86 25.64
C LYS A 478 -16.47 19.47 27.00
#